data_AF-A0A8D8GS64-F1
#
_entry.id   AF-A0A8D8GS64-F1
#
_cell.length_a   1.000
_cell.length_b   1.000
_cell.length_c   1.000
_cell.angle_alpha   90.00
_cell.angle_beta   90.00
_cell.angle_gamma   90.00
#
_symmetry.space_group_name_H-M   'P 1'
#
loop_
_entity.id
_entity.type
_entity.pdbx_description
1 polymer ?
#
loop_
_entity_poly.entity_id
_entity_poly.type
_entity_poly.pdbx_seq_one_letter_code
_entity_poly.pdbx_strand_id
1 'polypeptide(L)'
;MATYRLGIVGRTFAARLSSQAGRNFTRHLREQQPRLSLVRCYASPAGGSSAAPQSSFRLALKAMAVGALLGTGWSGYTYFKGDAGDHMIHEKTEPTFLNRLPDVKITRKVVNPKDDSGLELVLFQFQTCPFCCKVRSFLDYSGLSYSVVEVDAVLRQGIKWSDTKKVPIMLVRTKSGRY
;
A
#
# COMPACT_ATOMS: atom_id res chain seq x y z
N MET A 1 22.28 -35.96 38.70
CA MET A 1 21.43 -35.48 39.83
C MET A 1 21.20 -33.99 39.57
N ALA A 2 20.01 -33.43 39.44
CA ALA A 2 18.64 -33.90 39.57
C ALA A 2 17.76 -32.99 38.67
N THR A 3 16.68 -33.59 38.16
CA THR A 3 15.33 -33.11 37.82
C THR A 3 14.99 -31.65 38.22
N TYR A 4 14.15 -30.88 37.50
CA TYR A 4 12.70 -31.09 37.36
C TYR A 4 12.06 -30.38 36.15
N ARG A 5 11.07 -31.08 35.57
CA ARG A 5 10.05 -30.61 34.61
C ARG A 5 8.89 -29.88 35.33
N LEU A 6 8.24 -28.95 34.63
CA LEU A 6 6.79 -28.67 34.55
C LEU A 6 6.65 -27.38 33.71
N GLY A 7 5.99 -27.26 32.56
CA GLY A 7 4.81 -27.95 32.03
C GLY A 7 3.56 -27.09 32.27
N ILE A 8 2.71 -26.90 31.23
CA ILE A 8 1.36 -26.26 31.14
C ILE A 8 1.39 -24.99 30.26
N VAL A 9 1.14 -25.01 28.93
CA VAL A 9 -0.13 -25.25 28.17
C VAL A 9 -1.24 -24.29 28.64
N GLY A 10 -1.63 -23.23 27.94
CA GLY A 10 -2.07 -23.19 26.55
C GLY A 10 -3.61 -23.23 26.48
N ARG A 11 -4.20 -22.19 25.89
CA ARG A 11 -5.61 -22.02 25.40
C ARG A 11 -6.64 -21.45 26.38
N THR A 12 -7.30 -20.37 25.96
CA THR A 12 -8.69 -20.45 25.45
C THR A 12 -9.10 -19.16 24.74
N PHE A 13 -9.08 -19.23 23.41
CA PHE A 13 -9.93 -18.45 22.49
C PHE A 13 -11.15 -19.35 22.24
N ALA A 14 -12.35 -18.87 22.50
CA ALA A 14 -13.57 -19.56 22.08
C ALA A 14 -14.70 -18.56 21.88
N ALA A 15 -14.80 -18.05 20.65
CA ALA A 15 -16.06 -17.60 20.09
C ALA A 15 -16.99 -18.83 19.95
N ARG A 16 -18.24 -18.72 20.39
CA ARG A 16 -19.28 -19.71 20.05
C ARG A 16 -20.57 -18.99 19.71
N LEU A 17 -20.71 -18.76 18.40
CA LEU A 17 -21.97 -18.48 17.74
C LEU A 17 -22.69 -19.83 17.55
N SER A 18 -23.96 -19.93 17.93
CA SER A 18 -25.07 -20.58 17.17
C SER A 18 -26.16 -21.19 18.07
N SER A 19 -27.39 -20.83 17.69
CA SER A 19 -28.55 -21.70 17.54
C SER A 19 -29.04 -22.50 18.76
N GLN A 20 -30.10 -22.00 19.41
CA GLN A 20 -31.21 -22.88 19.74
C GLN A 20 -32.54 -22.12 19.65
N ALA A 21 -33.19 -22.32 18.51
CA ALA A 21 -34.55 -21.93 18.26
C ALA A 21 -35.53 -22.81 19.07
N GLY A 22 -36.54 -22.15 19.63
CA GLY A 22 -37.93 -22.60 19.64
C GLY A 22 -38.25 -23.87 20.42
N ARG A 23 -38.84 -23.67 21.61
CA ARG A 23 -40.05 -24.35 22.10
C ARG A 23 -40.28 -23.96 23.55
N ASN A 24 -41.50 -23.51 23.85
CA ASN A 24 -42.19 -23.37 25.14
C ASN A 24 -43.00 -22.07 25.10
N PHE A 25 -44.10 -22.07 24.37
CA PHE A 25 -45.41 -22.43 24.92
C PHE A 25 -45.92 -21.34 25.87
N THR A 26 -46.37 -20.26 25.22
CA THR A 26 -47.64 -19.59 25.49
C THR A 26 -48.38 -20.07 26.74
N ARG A 27 -48.42 -19.21 27.78
CA ARG A 27 -49.59 -18.92 28.63
C ARG A 27 -49.13 -18.20 29.90
N HIS A 28 -48.87 -16.91 29.77
CA HIS A 28 -49.21 -15.96 30.82
C HIS A 28 -49.75 -14.72 30.13
N LEU A 29 -51.07 -14.74 29.98
CA LEU A 29 -51.85 -13.55 29.68
C LEU A 29 -51.73 -12.57 30.86
N ARG A 30 -51.77 -11.29 30.48
CA ARG A 30 -52.48 -10.18 31.14
C ARG A 30 -51.58 -9.16 31.85
N GLU A 31 -51.81 -7.90 31.45
CA GLU A 31 -51.38 -6.63 32.05
C GLU A 31 -49.90 -6.25 31.82
N GLN A 32 -49.50 -5.13 31.22
CA GLN A 32 -50.16 -3.88 30.86
C GLN A 32 -49.51 -3.31 29.58
N GLN A 33 -50.31 -2.83 28.63
CA GLN A 33 -49.88 -1.79 27.70
C GLN A 33 -50.12 -0.43 28.35
N PRO A 34 -49.18 0.51 28.17
CA PRO A 34 -49.58 1.80 27.67
C PRO A 34 -49.00 2.00 26.28
N ARG A 35 -49.93 2.16 25.33
CA ARG A 35 -49.69 3.08 24.22
C ARG A 35 -49.40 4.45 24.84
N LEU A 36 -48.26 5.06 24.52
CA LEU A 36 -48.27 6.42 24.01
C LEU A 36 -46.95 6.71 23.31
N SER A 37 -47.10 7.23 22.09
CA SER A 37 -46.09 7.79 21.22
C SER A 37 -45.12 8.72 21.96
N LEU A 38 -43.83 8.49 21.82
CA LEU A 38 -42.86 9.58 21.95
C LEU A 38 -41.78 9.41 20.88
N VAL A 39 -42.08 9.92 19.69
CA VAL A 39 -41.05 10.31 18.73
C VAL A 39 -40.25 11.43 19.41
N ARG A 40 -39.15 11.06 20.07
CA ARG A 40 -38.18 12.04 20.56
C ARG A 40 -37.30 12.44 19.39
N CYS A 41 -37.80 13.35 18.56
CA CYS A 41 -36.94 14.15 17.71
C CYS A 41 -35.98 14.88 18.64
N TYR A 42 -34.69 14.50 18.61
CA TYR A 42 -33.62 15.36 19.13
C TYR A 42 -33.43 16.53 18.16
N ALA A 43 -34.42 17.43 18.13
CA ALA A 43 -34.21 18.81 17.72
C ALA A 43 -33.78 19.55 18.99
N SER A 44 -32.46 19.72 19.16
CA SER A 44 -31.96 20.68 20.14
C SER A 44 -32.46 22.07 19.72
N PRO A 45 -33.24 22.79 20.55
CA PRO A 45 -33.44 24.20 20.32
C PRO A 45 -32.13 24.87 20.73
N ALA A 46 -31.27 25.17 19.77
CA ALA A 46 -30.28 26.21 19.99
C ALA A 46 -31.07 27.50 20.23
N GLY A 47 -30.97 28.00 21.46
CA GLY A 47 -31.80 29.06 22.01
C GLY A 47 -31.97 30.25 21.07
N GLY A 48 -33.20 30.77 21.05
CA GLY A 48 -33.52 32.01 20.39
C GLY A 48 -32.80 33.19 21.03
N SER A 49 -32.25 34.03 20.19
CA SER A 49 -32.23 35.48 20.39
C SER A 49 -32.84 36.11 19.14
N SER A 50 -34.08 36.56 19.29
CA SER A 50 -34.77 37.44 18.35
C SER A 50 -34.02 38.76 18.20
N ALA A 51 -33.54 39.06 17.00
CA ALA A 51 -33.19 40.42 16.57
C ALA A 51 -33.39 40.57 15.05
N ALA A 52 -34.38 41.39 14.67
CA ALA A 52 -34.67 42.10 13.40
C ALA A 52 -34.31 41.47 12.02
N PRO A 53 -35.10 41.70 10.95
CA PRO A 53 -34.82 41.17 9.63
C PRO A 53 -33.64 41.92 9.00
N GLN A 54 -32.42 41.46 9.26
CA GLN A 54 -31.27 41.80 8.43
C GLN A 54 -30.92 40.61 7.56
N SER A 55 -31.44 40.67 6.33
CA SER A 55 -30.98 40.03 5.11
C SER A 55 -30.11 38.78 5.33
N SER A 56 -30.72 37.60 5.17
CA SER A 56 -30.06 36.29 5.09
C SER A 56 -28.84 36.29 4.17
N PHE A 57 -28.80 37.19 3.19
CA PHE A 57 -27.68 37.43 2.29
C PHE A 57 -26.40 37.91 3.02
N ARG A 58 -26.51 38.74 4.06
CA ARG A 58 -25.34 39.21 4.85
C ARG A 58 -24.72 38.08 5.68
N LEU A 59 -25.55 37.19 6.22
CA LEU A 59 -25.06 36.01 6.95
C LEU A 59 -24.39 35.02 6.00
N ALA A 60 -24.99 34.80 4.82
CA ALA A 60 -24.41 33.97 3.77
C ALA A 60 -23.07 34.51 3.27
N LEU A 61 -22.93 35.83 3.08
CA LEU A 61 -21.68 36.46 2.65
C LEU A 61 -20.55 36.26 3.67
N LYS A 62 -20.85 36.38 4.97
CA LYS A 62 -19.88 36.12 6.05
C LYS A 62 -19.46 34.65 6.09
N ALA A 63 -20.41 33.73 5.91
CA ALA A 63 -20.12 32.29 5.88
C ALA A 63 -19.25 31.92 4.67
N MET A 64 -19.54 32.47 3.48
CA MET A 64 -18.70 32.27 2.30
C MET A 64 -17.29 32.82 2.50
N ALA A 65 -17.14 33.99 3.11
CA ALA A 65 -15.81 34.56 3.37
C ALA A 65 -14.99 33.68 4.31
N VAL A 66 -15.58 33.18 5.40
CA VAL A 66 -14.91 32.27 6.34
C VAL A 66 -14.55 30.94 5.67
N GLY A 67 -15.48 30.37 4.90
CA GLY A 67 -15.25 29.13 4.15
C GLY A 67 -14.13 29.26 3.11
N ALA A 68 -14.08 30.38 2.39
CA ALA A 68 -13.02 30.65 1.41
C ALA A 68 -11.64 30.77 2.08
N LEU A 69 -11.54 31.44 3.23
CA LEU A 69 -10.28 31.59 3.95
C LEU A 69 -9.79 30.25 4.54
N LEU A 70 -10.68 29.47 5.16
CA LEU A 70 -10.31 28.17 5.72
C LEU A 70 -9.98 27.15 4.62
N GLY A 71 -10.73 27.15 3.51
CA GLY A 71 -10.50 26.28 2.38
C GLY A 71 -9.18 26.59 1.67
N THR A 72 -8.91 27.88 1.37
CA THR A 72 -7.63 28.29 0.73
C THR A 72 -6.45 28.07 1.66
N GLY A 73 -6.59 28.33 2.96
CA GLY A 73 -5.55 28.06 3.95
C GLY A 73 -5.21 26.57 4.08
N TRP A 74 -6.23 25.69 4.14
CA TRP A 74 -6.03 24.24 4.20
C TRP A 74 -5.42 23.68 2.91
N SER A 75 -5.92 24.13 1.76
CA SER A 75 -5.36 23.76 0.45
C SER A 75 -3.89 24.21 0.32
N GLY A 76 -3.58 25.46 0.66
CA GLY A 76 -2.20 25.96 0.69
C GLY A 76 -1.31 25.19 1.68
N TYR A 77 -1.81 24.90 2.87
CA TYR A 77 -1.07 24.13 3.88
C TYR A 77 -0.69 22.73 3.39
N THR A 78 -1.64 22.01 2.79
CA THR A 78 -1.37 20.67 2.24
C THR A 78 -0.45 20.72 1.02
N TYR A 79 -0.53 21.78 0.21
CA TYR A 79 0.38 22.02 -0.91
C TYR A 79 1.83 22.27 -0.43
N PHE A 80 2.05 23.14 0.55
CA PHE A 80 3.39 23.42 1.08
C PHE A 80 3.95 22.31 1.98
N LYS A 81 3.10 21.55 2.67
CA LYS A 81 3.51 20.41 3.48
C LYS A 81 3.89 19.18 2.64
N GLY A 82 3.62 19.22 1.34
CA GLY A 82 4.19 18.27 0.39
C GLY A 82 3.77 16.83 0.67
N ASP A 83 2.47 16.56 0.80
CA ASP A 83 1.98 15.21 0.52
C ASP A 83 2.16 14.96 -0.99
N ALA A 84 3.38 14.54 -1.33
CA ALA A 84 3.92 14.29 -2.67
C ALA A 84 3.34 13.01 -3.28
N GLY A 85 2.01 12.92 -3.29
CA GLY A 85 1.27 11.73 -3.69
C GLY A 85 0.99 11.61 -5.19
N ASP A 86 1.29 12.63 -6.00
CA ASP A 86 0.85 12.67 -7.40
C ASP A 86 2.05 12.72 -8.37
N HIS A 87 2.52 11.51 -8.68
CA HIS A 87 3.31 11.10 -9.85
C HIS A 87 4.22 12.16 -10.52
N MET A 88 5.42 12.39 -9.96
CA MET A 88 6.51 13.04 -10.68
C MET A 88 7.06 12.12 -11.78
N ILE A 89 6.44 12.17 -12.98
CA ILE A 89 6.83 11.39 -14.17
C ILE A 89 8.22 11.79 -14.71
N HIS A 90 8.82 12.87 -14.19
CA HIS A 90 10.08 13.44 -14.69
C HIS A 90 11.21 13.52 -13.65
N GLU A 91 11.12 12.82 -12.52
CA GLU A 91 12.27 12.73 -11.63
C GLU A 91 13.35 11.84 -12.27
N LYS A 92 14.40 12.49 -12.77
CA LYS A 92 15.55 11.84 -13.39
C LYS A 92 16.34 11.11 -12.30
N THR A 93 16.00 9.85 -12.08
CA THR A 93 16.77 9.00 -11.16
C THR A 93 18.15 8.73 -11.76
N GLU A 94 19.19 9.17 -11.06
CA GLU A 94 20.56 8.84 -11.43
C GLU A 94 20.85 7.34 -11.22
N PRO A 95 21.74 6.73 -12.01
CA PRO A 95 22.10 5.34 -11.83
C PRO A 95 22.85 5.13 -10.51
N THR A 96 22.36 4.21 -9.69
CA THR A 96 23.06 3.76 -8.47
C THR A 96 24.21 2.84 -8.84
N PHE A 97 25.42 3.16 -8.39
CA PHE A 97 26.61 2.34 -8.61
C PHE A 97 26.82 1.34 -7.46
N LEU A 98 27.11 0.10 -7.79
CA LEU A 98 27.48 -0.97 -6.86
C LEU A 98 28.96 -1.30 -7.02
N ASN A 99 29.66 -1.43 -5.91
CA ASN A 99 31.08 -1.79 -5.94
C ASN A 99 31.32 -3.25 -6.35
N ARG A 100 30.33 -4.13 -6.11
CA ARG A 100 30.44 -5.57 -6.39
C ARG A 100 29.08 -6.15 -6.76
N LEU A 101 29.11 -7.21 -7.55
CA LEU A 101 27.94 -8.06 -7.75
C LEU A 101 27.50 -8.66 -6.40
N PRO A 102 26.21 -8.58 -6.05
CA PRO A 102 25.67 -9.24 -4.86
C PRO A 102 25.81 -10.77 -4.97
N ASP A 103 25.88 -11.44 -3.83
CA ASP A 103 25.96 -12.90 -3.78
C ASP A 103 24.61 -13.53 -4.17
N VAL A 104 24.45 -13.78 -5.47
CA VAL A 104 23.25 -14.39 -6.05
C VAL A 104 23.65 -15.44 -7.08
N LYS A 105 22.88 -16.53 -7.12
CA LYS A 105 23.11 -17.61 -8.08
C LYS A 105 22.64 -17.19 -9.48
N ILE A 106 23.58 -17.09 -10.42
CA ILE A 106 23.26 -16.98 -11.84
C ILE A 106 22.61 -18.29 -12.30
N THR A 107 21.41 -18.21 -12.83
CA THR A 107 20.63 -19.41 -13.20
C THR A 107 20.87 -19.81 -14.65
N ARG A 108 20.93 -18.82 -15.56
CA ARG A 108 21.14 -19.05 -16.99
C ARG A 108 22.05 -17.98 -17.56
N LYS A 109 22.94 -18.36 -18.47
CA LYS A 109 23.73 -17.41 -19.26
C LYS A 109 23.34 -17.55 -20.73
N VAL A 110 22.89 -16.46 -21.34
CA VAL A 110 22.59 -16.39 -22.77
C VAL A 110 23.82 -15.79 -23.43
N VAL A 111 24.51 -16.58 -24.25
CA VAL A 111 25.71 -16.16 -24.96
C VAL A 111 25.38 -16.13 -26.45
N ASN A 112 25.52 -14.97 -27.07
CA ASN A 112 25.39 -14.83 -28.51
C ASN A 112 26.80 -14.79 -29.12
N PRO A 113 27.17 -15.69 -30.04
CA PRO A 113 28.51 -15.72 -30.63
C PRO A 113 28.83 -14.50 -31.50
N LYS A 114 27.82 -13.72 -31.90
CA LYS A 114 27.97 -12.49 -32.70
C LYS A 114 28.09 -11.22 -31.86
N ASP A 115 28.21 -11.36 -30.54
CA ASP A 115 28.27 -10.23 -29.63
C ASP A 115 29.71 -9.74 -29.44
N ASP A 116 30.04 -8.61 -30.09
CA ASP A 116 31.34 -7.94 -29.99
C ASP A 116 31.33 -6.78 -28.97
N SER A 117 30.24 -6.60 -28.21
CA SER A 117 30.08 -5.43 -27.33
C SER A 117 31.00 -5.47 -26.11
N GLY A 118 31.45 -6.66 -25.69
CA GLY A 118 32.25 -6.85 -24.49
C GLY A 118 31.54 -6.41 -23.20
N LEU A 119 30.22 -6.28 -23.22
CA LEU A 119 29.41 -5.84 -22.09
C LEU A 119 29.08 -7.02 -21.17
N GLU A 120 29.27 -6.86 -19.87
CA GLU A 120 28.80 -7.84 -18.89
C GLU A 120 27.48 -7.36 -18.29
N LEU A 121 26.40 -7.97 -18.76
CA LEU A 121 25.02 -7.65 -18.39
C LEU A 121 24.46 -8.71 -17.46
N VAL A 122 23.84 -8.30 -16.35
CA VAL A 122 23.15 -9.19 -15.41
C VAL A 122 21.72 -8.73 -15.21
N LEU A 123 20.76 -9.55 -15.62
CA LEU A 123 19.33 -9.30 -15.54
C LEU A 123 18.70 -10.07 -14.37
N PHE A 124 18.13 -9.33 -13.42
CA PHE A 124 17.30 -9.87 -12.35
C PHE A 124 15.84 -9.86 -12.78
N GLN A 125 15.23 -11.04 -12.76
CA GLN A 125 13.89 -11.22 -13.29
C GLN A 125 13.11 -12.29 -12.53
N PHE A 126 11.79 -12.24 -12.68
CA PHE A 126 10.93 -13.39 -12.44
C PHE A 126 10.72 -14.14 -13.75
N GLN A 127 10.54 -15.45 -13.68
CA GLN A 127 10.41 -16.29 -14.88
C GLN A 127 9.26 -15.85 -15.80
N THR A 128 8.09 -15.56 -15.22
CA THR A 128 6.83 -15.34 -15.93
C THR A 128 6.40 -13.86 -15.98
N CYS A 129 7.29 -12.91 -15.66
CA CYS A 129 6.91 -11.50 -15.60
C CYS A 129 6.87 -10.85 -16.99
N PRO A 130 5.79 -10.14 -17.37
CA PRO A 130 5.67 -9.49 -18.69
C PRO A 130 6.72 -8.37 -18.89
N PHE A 131 7.05 -7.63 -17.83
CA PHE A 131 8.07 -6.58 -17.89
C PHE A 131 9.48 -7.15 -18.08
N CYS A 132 9.78 -8.29 -17.46
CA CYS A 132 11.04 -8.99 -17.66
C CYS A 132 11.15 -9.54 -19.08
N CYS A 133 10.07 -10.11 -19.62
CA CYS A 133 10.02 -10.56 -21.00
C CYS A 133 10.31 -9.43 -21.99
N LYS A 134 9.79 -8.21 -21.75
CA LYS A 134 10.09 -7.03 -22.59
C LYS A 134 11.60 -6.76 -22.70
N VAL A 135 12.32 -6.74 -21.56
CA VAL A 135 13.76 -6.50 -21.55
C VAL A 135 14.50 -7.67 -22.21
N ARG A 136 14.08 -8.90 -21.94
CA ARG A 136 14.66 -10.10 -22.54
C ARG A 136 14.56 -10.08 -24.06
N SER A 137 13.36 -9.82 -24.59
CA SER A 137 13.13 -9.71 -26.04
C SER A 137 13.98 -8.61 -26.67
N PHE A 138 14.20 -7.50 -25.96
CA PHE A 138 15.10 -6.44 -26.44
C PHE A 138 16.58 -6.90 -26.48
N LEU A 139 17.06 -7.59 -25.45
CA LEU A 139 18.43 -8.13 -25.41
C LEU A 139 18.64 -9.22 -26.47
N ASP A 140 17.65 -10.09 -26.65
CA ASP A 140 17.69 -11.15 -27.66
C ASP A 140 17.64 -10.54 -29.08
N TYR A 141 16.82 -9.52 -29.31
CA TYR A 141 16.76 -8.81 -30.60
C TYR A 141 18.04 -8.03 -30.92
N SER A 142 18.65 -7.39 -29.92
CA SER A 142 19.92 -6.68 -30.08
C SER A 142 21.13 -7.62 -30.18
N GLY A 143 20.94 -8.91 -29.90
CA GLY A 143 22.01 -9.90 -29.98
C GLY A 143 23.07 -9.74 -28.88
N LEU A 144 22.71 -9.15 -27.74
CA LEU A 144 23.62 -8.98 -26.61
C LEU A 144 23.67 -10.24 -25.73
N SER A 145 24.86 -10.57 -25.22
CA SER A 145 25.04 -11.64 -24.25
C SER A 145 24.74 -11.14 -22.84
N TYR A 146 23.94 -11.88 -22.08
CA TYR A 146 23.56 -11.50 -20.72
C TYR A 146 23.40 -12.71 -19.80
N SER A 147 23.63 -12.47 -18.51
CA SER A 147 23.40 -13.44 -17.44
C SER A 147 22.06 -13.17 -16.78
N VAL A 148 21.32 -14.24 -16.49
CA VAL A 148 20.00 -14.20 -15.88
C VAL A 148 20.08 -14.70 -14.45
N VAL A 149 19.63 -13.86 -13.52
CA VAL A 149 19.40 -14.21 -12.13
C VAL A 149 17.90 -14.33 -11.91
N GLU A 150 17.47 -15.53 -11.54
CA GLU A 150 16.07 -15.80 -11.23
C GLU A 150 15.80 -15.48 -9.77
N VAL A 151 14.83 -14.58 -9.56
CA VAL A 151 14.41 -14.14 -8.24
C VAL A 151 13.09 -14.81 -7.91
N ASP A 152 12.94 -15.27 -6.66
CA ASP A 152 11.65 -15.75 -6.17
C ASP A 152 10.64 -14.59 -6.07
N ALA A 153 9.46 -14.77 -6.68
CA ALA A 153 8.38 -13.79 -6.67
C ALA A 153 7.80 -13.53 -5.28
N VAL A 154 7.87 -14.53 -4.38
CA VAL A 154 7.32 -14.47 -3.03
C VAL A 154 8.32 -13.81 -2.08
N LEU A 155 9.49 -14.42 -1.89
CA LEU A 155 10.45 -13.97 -0.88
C LEU A 155 11.36 -12.82 -1.34
N ARG A 156 11.51 -12.62 -2.66
CA ARG A 156 12.28 -11.53 -3.30
C ARG A 156 13.67 -11.31 -2.71
N GLN A 157 14.31 -12.37 -2.23
CA GLN A 157 15.56 -12.25 -1.47
C GLN A 157 16.73 -11.76 -2.33
N GLY A 158 16.78 -12.18 -3.59
CA GLY A 158 17.83 -11.80 -4.55
C GLY A 158 17.86 -10.32 -4.94
N ILE A 159 16.86 -9.52 -4.56
CA ILE A 159 16.77 -8.06 -4.81
C ILE A 159 16.67 -7.25 -3.51
N LYS A 160 17.05 -7.85 -2.36
CA LYS A 160 17.03 -7.14 -1.08
C LYS A 160 18.10 -6.04 -0.98
N TRP A 161 19.12 -6.08 -1.83
CA TRP A 161 20.21 -5.10 -1.86
C TRP A 161 19.87 -3.80 -2.60
N SER A 162 18.88 -3.79 -3.51
CA SER A 162 18.51 -2.61 -4.32
C SER A 162 17.47 -1.73 -3.60
N ASP A 163 17.45 -0.42 -3.86
CA ASP A 163 16.44 0.47 -3.26
C ASP A 163 15.02 0.10 -3.72
N THR A 164 14.89 -0.25 -5.00
CA THR A 164 13.62 -0.72 -5.56
C THR A 164 13.48 -2.23 -5.42
N LYS A 165 12.28 -2.68 -5.02
CA LYS A 165 11.91 -4.11 -4.90
C LYS A 165 11.07 -4.61 -6.07
N LYS A 166 11.25 -3.99 -7.24
CA LYS A 166 10.51 -4.28 -8.47
C LYS A 166 11.49 -4.81 -9.52
N VAL A 167 11.10 -5.85 -10.23
CA VAL A 167 11.83 -6.37 -11.41
C VAL A 167 11.19 -5.79 -12.68
N PRO A 168 11.92 -5.66 -13.81
CA PRO A 168 13.33 -6.05 -14.03
C PRO A 168 14.35 -5.07 -13.43
N ILE A 169 15.44 -5.60 -12.89
CA ILE A 169 16.64 -4.83 -12.49
C ILE A 169 17.80 -5.32 -13.35
N MET A 170 18.57 -4.39 -13.91
CA MET A 170 19.69 -4.71 -14.79
C MET A 170 20.96 -4.07 -14.25
N LEU A 171 21.98 -4.90 -14.04
CA LEU A 171 23.32 -4.45 -13.67
C LEU A 171 24.22 -4.49 -14.90
N VAL A 172 25.04 -3.46 -15.07
CA VAL A 172 25.94 -3.31 -16.20
C VAL A 172 27.34 -3.08 -15.66
N ARG A 173 28.26 -3.99 -15.95
CA ARG A 173 29.65 -3.81 -15.53
C ARG A 173 30.28 -2.66 -16.31
N THR A 174 30.71 -1.64 -15.58
CA THR A 174 31.47 -0.52 -16.11
C THR A 174 32.93 -0.91 -16.28
N LYS A 175 33.67 -0.21 -17.15
CA LYS A 175 35.14 -0.35 -17.31
C LYS A 175 35.94 -0.19 -16.00
N SER A 176 35.37 0.51 -15.02
CA SER A 176 35.94 0.67 -13.67
C SER A 176 35.77 -0.56 -12.77
N GLY A 177 35.14 -1.63 -13.26
CA GLY A 177 34.88 -2.87 -12.51
C GLY A 177 33.67 -2.80 -11.57
N ARG A 178 33.00 -1.65 -11.50
CA ARG A 178 31.74 -1.45 -10.74
C ARG A 178 30.53 -1.85 -11.57
N TYR A 179 29.41 -2.15 -10.91
CA TYR A 179 28.12 -2.51 -11.51
C TYR A 179 27.07 -1.41 -11.36
#